data_AF-A0A1Y6EM79-F1
#
_entry.id   AF-A0A1Y6EM79-F1
#
_cell.length_a   1.000
_cell.length_b   1.000
_cell.length_c   1.000
_cell.angle_alpha   90.00
_cell.angle_beta   90.00
_cell.angle_gamma   90.00
#
_symmetry.space_group_name_H-M   'P 1'
#
loop_
_entity.id
_entity.type
_entity.pdbx_description
1 polymer ?
#
loop_
_entity_poly.entity_id
_entity_poly.type
_entity_poly.pdbx_seq_one_letter_code
_entity_poly.pdbx_strand_id
1 'polypeptide(L)' 'MTAPEDERARRGFIALNAVRIASIMAVLAGIVISQRAGGLIQYAGMALAFGGLAAFFFVPKRLARRWRSPDEGNSGGRPE' A
#
# COMPACT_ATOMS: atom_id res chain seq x y z
N MET A 1 10.82 -13.26 -24.37
CA MET A 1 11.44 -12.05 -23.77
C MET A 1 10.28 -11.20 -23.27
N THR A 2 10.02 -11.13 -21.96
CA THR A 2 8.95 -10.26 -21.42
C THR A 2 9.44 -8.83 -21.52
N ALA A 3 8.63 -7.95 -22.10
CA ALA A 3 9.03 -6.55 -22.26
C ALA A 3 9.20 -5.89 -20.88
N PRO A 4 10.07 -4.88 -20.74
CA PRO A 4 10.28 -4.19 -19.46
C PRO A 4 8.99 -3.58 -18.88
N GLU A 5 7.98 -3.28 -19.71
CA GLU A 5 6.64 -2.89 -19.27
C GLU A 5 5.88 -4.00 -18.52
N ASP A 6 5.97 -5.26 -18.97
CA ASP A 6 5.28 -6.40 -18.35
C ASP A 6 5.79 -6.65 -16.93
N GLU A 7 7.10 -6.54 -16.74
CA GLU A 7 7.73 -6.73 -15.43
C GLU A 7 7.31 -5.62 -14.44
N ARG A 8 7.17 -4.38 -14.92
CA ARG A 8 6.69 -3.25 -14.10
C ARG A 8 5.21 -3.40 -13.75
N ALA A 9 4.37 -3.81 -14.70
CA ALA A 9 2.96 -4.08 -14.46
C ALA A 9 2.75 -5.22 -13.47
N ARG A 10 3.56 -6.29 -13.57
CA ARG A 10 3.51 -7.45 -12.67
C ARG A 10 3.93 -7.10 -11.24
N ARG A 11 5.04 -6.39 -11.05
CA ARG A 11 5.46 -5.87 -9.73
C ARG A 11 4.39 -4.95 -9.15
N GLY A 12 3.83 -4.13 -10.04
CA GLY A 12 2.59 -3.38 -9.92
C GLY A 12 1.52 -4.09 -9.10
N PHE A 13 0.97 -5.09 -9.76
CA PHE A 13 -0.10 -5.92 -9.29
C PHE A 13 0.23 -6.64 -7.97
N ILE A 14 1.44 -7.21 -7.86
CA ILE A 14 1.82 -7.99 -6.67
C ILE A 14 1.84 -7.09 -5.42
N ALA A 15 2.48 -5.92 -5.48
CA ALA A 15 2.56 -5.08 -4.28
C ALA A 15 1.19 -4.50 -3.88
N LEU A 16 0.33 -4.17 -4.85
CA LEU A 16 -1.04 -3.72 -4.57
C LEU A 16 -1.85 -4.79 -3.82
N ASN A 17 -1.76 -6.05 -4.26
CA ASN A 17 -2.45 -7.14 -3.58
C ASN A 17 -1.84 -7.44 -2.21
N ALA A 18 -0.51 -7.43 -2.08
CA ALA A 18 0.16 -7.63 -0.80
C ALA A 18 -0.27 -6.57 0.24
N VAL A 19 -0.33 -5.29 -0.15
CA VAL A 19 -0.80 -4.20 0.72
C VAL A 19 -2.25 -4.43 1.15
N ARG A 20 -3.13 -4.82 0.22
CA ARG A 20 -4.54 -5.10 0.53
C ARG A 20 -4.69 -6.22 1.55
N ILE A 21 -4.03 -7.35 1.32
CA ILE A 21 -4.06 -8.50 2.22
C ILE A 21 -3.51 -8.11 3.60
N ALA A 22 -2.35 -7.45 3.65
CA ALA A 22 -1.76 -7.00 4.91
C ALA A 22 -2.70 -6.04 5.68
N SER A 23 -3.36 -5.13 4.96
CA SER A 23 -4.30 -4.18 5.57
C SER A 23 -5.55 -4.88 6.12
N ILE A 24 -6.12 -5.84 5.39
CA ILE A 24 -7.25 -6.65 5.86
C ILE A 24 -6.83 -7.45 7.11
N MET A 25 -5.65 -8.07 7.10
CA MET A 25 -5.13 -8.80 8.26
C MET A 25 -4.95 -7.89 9.47
N ALA A 26 -4.46 -6.67 9.27
CA ALA A 26 -4.35 -5.67 10.34
C ALA A 26 -5.72 -5.27 10.90
N VAL A 27 -6.73 -5.10 10.05
CA VAL A 27 -8.12 -4.83 10.47
C VAL A 27 -8.63 -5.98 11.36
N LEU A 28 -8.53 -7.21 10.87
CA LEU A 28 -9.00 -8.39 11.60
C LEU A 28 -8.26 -8.58 12.92
N ALA A 29 -6.93 -8.42 12.92
CA ALA A 29 -6.12 -8.49 14.14
C ALA A 29 -6.53 -7.42 15.15
N GLY A 30 -6.72 -6.17 14.70
CA GLY A 30 -7.18 -5.08 15.56
C GLY A 30 -8.54 -5.34 16.18
N ILE A 31 -9.49 -5.88 15.40
CA ILE A 31 -10.81 -6.28 15.90
C ILE A 31 -10.69 -7.37 16.97
N VAL A 32 -9.91 -8.41 16.70
CA VAL A 32 -9.71 -9.53 17.66
C VAL A 32 -9.07 -9.02 18.96
N ILE A 33 -8.05 -8.16 18.87
CA ILE A 33 -7.39 -7.56 20.04
C ILE A 33 -8.40 -6.70 20.82
N SER A 34 -9.17 -5.86 20.13
CA SER A 34 -10.15 -4.98 20.76
C SER A 34 -11.27 -5.73 21.48
N GLN A 35 -11.66 -6.91 20.99
CA GLN A 35 -12.70 -7.73 21.62
C GLN A 35 -12.18 -8.54 22.81
N ARG A 36 -10.91 -8.95 22.79
CA ARG A 36 -10.32 -9.81 23.83
C ARG A 36 -9.63 -9.06 24.96
N ALA A 37 -9.26 -7.80 24.74
CA ALA A 37 -8.55 -6.99 25.71
C ALA A 37 -9.44 -5.92 26.34
N GLY A 38 -9.12 -5.52 27.57
CA GLY A 38 -9.73 -4.38 28.26
C GLY A 38 -8.77 -3.19 28.39
N GLY A 39 -9.32 -2.03 28.76
CA GLY A 39 -8.54 -0.83 29.05
C GLY A 39 -7.76 -0.30 27.85
N LEU A 40 -6.48 0.04 28.06
CA LEU A 40 -5.63 0.67 27.03
C LEU A 40 -5.43 -0.21 25.78
N ILE A 41 -5.32 -1.53 25.96
CA ILE A 41 -5.06 -2.46 24.85
C ILE A 41 -6.27 -2.55 23.91
N GLN A 42 -7.49 -2.40 24.45
CA GLN A 42 -8.69 -2.32 23.62
C GLN A 42 -8.60 -1.17 22.62
N TYR A 43 -8.26 0.04 23.11
CA TYR A 43 -8.12 1.22 22.26
C TYR A 43 -6.98 1.07 21.25
N ALA A 44 -5.88 0.41 21.63
CA ALA A 44 -4.79 0.10 20.69
C ALA A 44 -5.24 -0.86 19.58
N GLY A 45 -6.04 -1.89 19.91
CA GLY A 45 -6.64 -2.79 18.94
C GLY A 45 -7.59 -2.06 17.99
N MET A 46 -8.40 -1.14 18.52
CA MET A 46 -9.30 -0.31 17.71
C MET A 46 -8.54 0.64 16.79
N ALA A 47 -7.48 1.28 17.28
CA ALA A 47 -6.59 2.12 16.48
C ALA A 47 -5.89 1.33 15.38
N LEU A 48 -5.46 0.10 15.66
CA LEU A 48 -4.89 -0.80 14.66
C LEU A 48 -5.94 -1.17 13.59
N ALA A 49 -7.18 -1.44 13.98
CA ALA A 49 -8.24 -1.77 13.05
C ALA A 49 -8.55 -0.60 12.10
N PHE A 50 -8.75 0.60 12.65
CA PHE A 50 -8.98 1.79 11.83
C PHE A 50 -7.74 2.19 11.02
N GLY A 51 -6.54 1.99 11.56
CA GLY A 51 -5.28 2.20 10.86
C GLY A 51 -5.11 1.26 9.66
N GLY A 52 -5.42 -0.02 9.84
CA GLY A 52 -5.45 -1.01 8.75
C GLY A 52 -6.49 -0.66 7.69
N LEU A 53 -7.68 -0.21 8.11
CA LEU A 53 -8.73 0.22 7.20
C LEU A 53 -8.30 1.45 6.40
N ALA A 54 -7.75 2.47 7.05
CA ALA A 54 -7.19 3.63 6.37
C ALA A 54 -6.07 3.23 5.40
N ALA A 55 -5.15 2.36 5.83
CA ALA A 55 -4.06 1.88 4.99
C ALA A 55 -4.58 1.18 3.73
N PHE A 56 -5.64 0.37 3.84
CA PHE A 56 -6.29 -0.30 2.71
C PHE A 56 -6.73 0.68 1.62
N PHE A 57 -7.25 1.86 1.98
CA PHE A 57 -7.71 2.85 1.01
C PHE A 57 -6.60 3.78 0.53
N PHE A 58 -5.73 4.26 1.44
CA PHE A 58 -4.77 5.32 1.12
C PHE A 58 -3.45 4.80 0.56
N VAL A 59 -2.95 3.65 1.02
CA VAL A 59 -1.64 3.12 0.60
C VAL A 59 -1.64 2.69 -0.87
N PRO A 60 -2.63 1.94 -1.38
CA PRO A 60 -2.68 1.58 -2.80
C PRO A 60 -2.72 2.79 -3.73
N LYS A 61 -3.48 3.84 -3.34
CA LYS A 61 -3.57 5.09 -4.10
C LYS A 61 -2.22 5.82 -4.18
N ARG A 62 -1.48 5.86 -3.07
CA ARG A 62 -0.12 6.46 -3.03
C ARG A 62 0.88 5.62 -3.82
N LEU A 63 0.82 4.30 -3.71
CA LEU A 63 1.72 3.39 -4.42
C LEU A 63 1.53 3.47 -5.94
N ALA A 64 0.28 3.48 -6.38
CA ALA A 64 -0.06 3.67 -7.80
C ALA A 64 0.45 5.02 -8.35
N ARG A 65 0.39 6.10 -7.55
CA ARG A 65 0.91 7.41 -7.94
C ARG A 65 2.44 7.40 -8.07
N ARG A 66 3.15 6.72 -7.16
CA ARG A 66 4.62 6.64 -7.16
C ARG A 66 5.18 5.88 -8.35
N TRP A 67 4.47 4.87 -8.84
CA TRP A 67 4.91 4.11 -10.01
C TRP A 67 4.61 4.78 -11.35
N ARG A 68 3.72 5.77 -11.35
CA ARG A 68 3.29 6.54 -12.51
C ARG A 68 4.15 7.78 -12.77
N SER A 69 5.16 8.05 -11.93
CA SER A 69 6.13 9.14 -12.15
C SER A 69 7.36 8.58 -12.88
N PRO A 70 7.50 8.76 -14.20
CA PRO A 70 8.80 9.16 -14.71
C PRO A 70 9.06 10.58 -14.20
N ASP A 71 10.17 10.81 -13.50
CA ASP A 71 10.71 12.16 -13.46
C ASP A 71 11.07 12.50 -14.91
N GLU A 72 10.18 13.23 -15.58
CA GLU A 72 10.54 14.08 -16.71
C GLU A 72 11.44 15.19 -16.15
N GLY A 73 12.71 14.84 -16.00
CA GLY A 73 13.74 15.73 -15.48
C GLY A 73 15.03 15.58 -16.30
N ASN A 74 15.08 16.27 -17.43
CA ASN A 74 16.28 16.87 -18.02
C ASN A 74 17.49 15.94 -18.38
N SER A 75 17.63 15.63 -19.67
CA SER A 75 18.90 15.59 -20.43
C SER A 75 18.56 15.23 -21.88
N GLY A 76 19.00 15.87 -22.94
CA GLY A 76 19.89 17.00 -23.17
C GLY A 76 19.83 17.27 -24.69
N GLY A 77 20.31 18.44 -25.10
CA GLY A 77 20.08 19.05 -26.41
C GLY A 77 20.24 18.16 -27.64
N ARG A 78 19.38 18.42 -28.61
CA ARG A 78 19.54 18.03 -30.01
C ARG A 78 20.40 19.11 -30.66
N PRO A 79 21.67 18.89 -31.02
CA PRO A 79 22.36 19.80 -31.93
C PRO A 79 21.87 19.52 -33.34
N GLU A 80 21.39 20.59 -33.97
CA GLU A 80 21.06 20.71 -35.40
C GLU A 80 22.28 20.39 -36.29
#